data_AF-A0A537JEX8-F1
#
_entry.id   AF-A0A537JEX8-F1
#
_cell.length_a   1.000
_cell.length_b   1.000
_cell.length_c   1.000
_cell.angle_alpha   90.00
_cell.angle_beta   90.00
_cell.angle_gamma   90.00
#
_symmetry.space_group_name_H-M   'P 1'
#
loop_
_entity.id
_entity.type
_entity.pdbx_description
1 polymer ?
#
loop_
_entity_poly.entity_id
_entity_poly.type
_entity_poly.pdbx_seq_one_letter_code
_entity_poly.pdbx_strand_id
1 'polypeptide(L)'
;MDLPEAIVGETERPEQHSLAYRDLERGVNCDLPSGEAIARLIGLAPLPKDALGLQALGWDGETPLWFYVLKEAEIQCRGERLGDVGGRIVAEVLLGLLEGDPRSYLNVNRHWHPTLPGAQAGQFSIADLLAFAGAA
;
A
#
# COMPACT_ATOMS: atom_id res chain seq x y z
N MET A 1 17.03 -0.64 3.69
CA MET A 1 16.90 -1.46 4.92
C MET A 1 17.60 -2.77 4.63
N ASP A 2 18.60 -3.10 5.43
CA ASP A 2 19.38 -4.33 5.30
C ASP A 2 18.72 -5.43 6.14
N LEU A 3 18.34 -6.53 5.51
CA LEU A 3 17.61 -7.62 6.18
C LEU A 3 18.59 -8.60 6.84
N PRO A 4 18.28 -9.07 8.06
CA PRO A 4 19.16 -9.99 8.77
C PRO A 4 19.23 -11.35 8.06
N GLU A 5 20.38 -12.02 8.18
CA GLU A 5 20.63 -13.34 7.59
C GLU A 5 19.58 -14.39 7.97
N ALA A 6 19.04 -14.33 9.19
CA ALA A 6 17.94 -15.21 9.62
C ALA A 6 16.68 -15.14 8.74
N ILE A 7 16.47 -14.04 8.00
CA ILE A 7 15.34 -13.83 7.08
C ILE A 7 15.74 -14.14 5.63
N VAL A 8 17.00 -13.86 5.26
CA VAL A 8 17.47 -13.94 3.87
C VAL A 8 18.07 -15.31 3.55
N GLY A 9 18.68 -15.97 4.53
CA GLY A 9 19.57 -17.12 4.35
C GLY A 9 20.96 -16.70 3.87
N GLU A 10 21.87 -17.68 3.76
CA GLU A 10 23.15 -17.48 3.07
C GLU A 10 22.90 -17.20 1.59
N THR A 11 23.43 -16.09 1.07
CA THR A 11 23.25 -15.67 -0.32
C THR A 11 24.56 -15.17 -0.92
N GLU A 12 24.84 -15.55 -2.16
CA GLU A 12 25.98 -15.03 -2.94
C GLU A 12 25.69 -13.65 -3.56
N ARG A 13 24.42 -13.22 -3.56
CA ARG A 13 23.96 -11.91 -4.07
C ARG A 13 23.65 -10.98 -2.90
N PRO A 14 24.50 -9.99 -2.60
CA PRO A 14 24.29 -9.07 -1.48
C PRO A 14 22.96 -8.31 -1.56
N GLU A 15 22.47 -8.02 -2.76
CA GLU A 15 21.23 -7.28 -3.00
C GLU A 15 20.00 -8.01 -2.44
N GLN A 16 20.07 -9.33 -2.26
CA GLN A 16 18.97 -10.11 -1.66
C GLN A 16 18.72 -9.77 -0.20
N HIS A 17 19.63 -9.06 0.47
CA HIS A 17 19.41 -8.46 1.78
C HIS A 17 18.62 -7.14 1.72
N SER A 18 18.50 -6.50 0.55
CA SER A 18 17.69 -5.30 0.38
C SER A 18 16.21 -5.64 0.25
N LEU A 19 15.39 -5.14 1.18
CA LEU A 19 13.93 -5.28 1.07
C LEU A 19 13.41 -4.70 -0.25
N ALA A 20 13.92 -3.55 -0.68
CA ALA A 20 13.51 -2.91 -1.94
C ALA A 20 13.84 -3.78 -3.16
N TYR A 21 15.00 -4.43 -3.18
CA TYR A 21 15.36 -5.36 -4.25
C TYR A 21 14.39 -6.54 -4.28
N ARG A 22 14.06 -7.11 -3.12
CA ARG A 22 13.13 -8.25 -3.02
C ARG A 22 11.70 -7.87 -3.40
N ASP A 23 11.25 -6.66 -3.08
CA ASP A 23 9.93 -6.17 -3.47
C ASP A 23 9.84 -5.97 -4.99
N LEU A 24 10.92 -5.48 -5.62
CA LEU A 24 11.03 -5.41 -7.08
C LEU A 24 11.07 -6.80 -7.73
N GLU A 25 11.90 -7.73 -7.24
CA GLU A 25 11.93 -9.11 -7.74
C GLU A 25 10.57 -9.80 -7.59
N ARG A 26 9.88 -9.60 -6.46
CA ARG A 26 8.54 -10.16 -6.27
C ARG A 26 7.54 -9.59 -7.26
N GLY A 27 7.62 -8.28 -7.54
CA GLY A 27 6.77 -7.65 -8.56
C GLY A 27 6.94 -8.30 -9.92
N VAL A 28 8.20 -8.56 -10.33
CA VAL A 28 8.51 -9.28 -11.58
C VAL A 28 7.99 -10.71 -11.54
N ASN A 29 8.27 -11.46 -10.46
CA ASN A 29 7.86 -12.87 -10.35
C ASN A 29 6.34 -13.08 -10.27
N CYS A 30 5.60 -12.04 -9.90
CA CYS A 30 4.13 -12.04 -9.90
C CYS A 30 3.55 -11.44 -11.18
N ASP A 31 4.38 -11.15 -12.19
CA ASP A 31 3.99 -10.49 -13.45
C ASP A 31 3.17 -9.22 -13.22
N LEU A 32 3.54 -8.43 -12.20
CA LEU A 32 2.82 -7.20 -11.91
C LEU A 32 3.00 -6.20 -13.07
N PRO A 33 1.91 -5.56 -13.54
CA PRO A 33 2.00 -4.50 -14.53
C PRO A 33 2.79 -3.31 -13.97
N SER A 34 3.24 -2.42 -14.85
CA SER A 34 3.86 -1.15 -14.45
C SER A 34 2.85 -0.23 -13.75
N GLY A 35 3.37 0.74 -13.00
CA GLY A 35 2.52 1.77 -12.39
C GLY A 35 1.78 2.61 -13.44
N GLU A 36 2.44 2.94 -14.55
CA GLU A 36 1.84 3.65 -15.66
C GLU A 36 0.73 2.84 -16.35
N ALA A 37 0.89 1.53 -16.48
CA ALA A 37 -0.14 0.65 -17.03
C ALA A 37 -1.37 0.61 -16.12
N ILE A 38 -1.19 0.50 -14.81
CA ILE A 38 -2.31 0.58 -13.86
C ILE A 38 -2.97 1.96 -13.91
N ALA A 39 -2.20 3.05 -13.87
CA ALA A 39 -2.74 4.41 -13.95
C ALA A 39 -3.67 4.57 -15.17
N ARG A 40 -3.22 4.14 -16.36
CA ARG A 40 -4.05 4.16 -17.56
C ARG A 40 -5.29 3.27 -17.45
N LEU A 41 -5.15 2.06 -16.90
CA LEU A 41 -6.26 1.12 -16.73
C LEU A 41 -7.39 1.73 -15.88
N ILE A 42 -7.03 2.47 -14.82
CA ILE A 42 -7.99 3.10 -13.91
C ILE A 42 -8.37 4.54 -14.31
N GLY A 43 -8.00 4.97 -15.52
CA GLY A 43 -8.39 6.26 -16.09
C GLY A 43 -7.63 7.47 -15.53
N LEU A 44 -6.46 7.25 -14.92
CA LEU A 44 -5.58 8.30 -14.43
C LEU A 44 -4.45 8.61 -15.44
N ALA A 45 -3.97 9.85 -15.39
CA ALA A 45 -2.77 10.22 -16.11
C ALA A 45 -1.53 9.65 -15.38
N PRO A 46 -0.64 8.89 -16.04
CA PRO A 46 0.59 8.42 -15.43
C PRO A 46 1.50 9.57 -15.01
N LEU A 47 2.30 9.37 -13.96
CA LEU A 47 3.36 10.28 -13.57
C LEU A 47 4.36 10.46 -14.72
N PRO A 48 4.88 11.68 -14.92
CA PRO A 48 5.82 11.93 -15.98
C PRO A 48 7.18 11.28 -15.67
N LYS A 49 7.85 10.75 -16.69
CA LYS A 49 9.06 9.91 -16.53
C LYS A 49 10.21 10.62 -15.82
N ASP A 50 10.32 11.94 -15.99
CA ASP A 50 11.31 12.78 -15.34
C ASP A 50 11.10 12.87 -13.83
N ALA A 51 9.84 12.90 -13.37
CA ALA A 51 9.51 12.90 -11.94
C ALA A 51 9.83 11.56 -11.25
N LEU A 52 9.88 10.45 -12.01
CA LEU A 52 10.20 9.12 -11.49
C LEU A 52 11.71 8.94 -11.26
N GLY A 53 12.55 9.69 -11.97
CA GLY A 53 14.01 9.72 -11.76
C GLY A 53 14.79 8.50 -12.27
N LEU A 54 14.12 7.46 -12.78
CA LEU A 54 14.77 6.23 -13.26
C LEU A 54 15.58 6.43 -14.55
N GLN A 55 15.25 7.43 -15.37
CA GLN A 55 16.00 7.74 -16.59
C GLN A 55 17.45 8.13 -16.29
N ALA A 56 17.71 8.79 -15.16
CA ALA A 56 19.06 9.14 -14.72
C ALA A 56 19.91 7.90 -14.39
N LEU A 57 19.28 6.76 -14.16
CA LEU A 57 19.91 5.46 -13.90
C LEU A 57 20.01 4.60 -15.17
N GLY A 58 19.65 5.14 -16.34
CA GLY A 58 19.68 4.41 -17.61
C GLY A 58 18.48 3.50 -17.88
N TRP A 59 17.39 3.63 -17.09
CA TRP A 59 16.15 2.87 -17.31
C TRP A 59 15.28 3.55 -18.38
N ASP A 60 14.88 2.81 -19.40
CA ASP A 60 14.06 3.29 -20.52
C ASP A 60 12.60 2.76 -20.50
N GLY A 61 12.37 1.67 -19.77
CA GLY A 61 11.07 1.02 -19.59
C GLY A 61 10.06 1.82 -18.77
N GLU A 62 8.87 1.23 -18.60
CA GLU A 62 7.90 1.70 -17.61
C GLU A 62 8.32 1.30 -16.20
N THR A 63 7.72 1.93 -15.20
CA THR A 63 8.18 1.86 -13.82
C THR A 63 7.56 0.66 -13.11
N PRO A 64 8.35 -0.20 -12.43
CA PRO A 64 7.82 -1.26 -11.60
C PRO A 64 6.79 -0.72 -10.59
N LEU A 65 5.62 -1.35 -10.50
CA LEU A 65 4.47 -0.82 -9.74
C LEU A 65 4.80 -0.40 -8.32
N TRP A 66 5.55 -1.22 -7.58
CA TRP A 66 5.94 -0.90 -6.20
C TRP A 66 6.72 0.41 -6.11
N PHE A 67 7.73 0.60 -6.98
CA PHE A 67 8.52 1.83 -7.01
C PHE A 67 7.68 3.02 -7.46
N TYR A 68 6.82 2.83 -8.47
CA TYR A 68 5.91 3.86 -8.95
C TYR A 68 5.03 4.38 -7.81
N VAL A 69 4.40 3.49 -7.03
CA VAL A 69 3.53 3.86 -5.90
C VAL A 69 4.29 4.63 -4.82
N LEU A 70 5.56 4.30 -4.56
CA LEU A 70 6.39 5.07 -3.63
C LEU A 70 6.71 6.47 -4.15
N LYS A 71 7.10 6.60 -5.43
CA LYS A 71 7.33 7.92 -6.06
C LYS A 71 6.03 8.73 -6.12
N GLU A 72 4.91 8.09 -6.38
CA GLU A 72 3.58 8.70 -6.37
C GLU A 72 3.24 9.27 -5.00
N ALA A 73 3.42 8.48 -3.94
CA ALA A 73 3.24 8.93 -2.55
C ALA A 73 4.14 10.12 -2.21
N GLU A 74 5.42 10.07 -2.60
CA GLU A 74 6.38 11.17 -2.42
C GLU A 74 5.89 12.45 -3.11
N ILE A 75 5.52 12.36 -4.39
CA ILE A 75 5.16 13.51 -5.24
C ILE A 75 3.81 14.12 -4.82
N GLN A 76 2.78 13.29 -4.65
CA GLN A 76 1.41 13.75 -4.44
C GLN A 76 1.10 14.02 -2.96
N CYS A 77 1.73 13.28 -2.05
CA CYS A 77 1.38 13.26 -0.64
C CYS A 77 2.58 13.46 0.28
N ARG A 78 3.74 13.92 -0.24
CA ARG A 78 4.98 14.13 0.53
C ARG A 78 5.46 12.88 1.26
N GLY A 79 5.06 11.69 0.79
CA GLY A 79 5.36 10.40 1.40
C GLY A 79 4.56 10.09 2.67
N GLU A 80 3.63 10.96 3.09
CA GLU A 80 2.84 10.75 4.31
C GLU A 80 1.67 9.78 4.11
N ARG A 81 1.20 9.66 2.85
CA ARG A 81 0.09 8.80 2.44
C ARG A 81 0.33 8.26 1.03
N LEU A 82 -0.39 7.18 0.68
CA LEU A 82 -0.42 6.68 -0.69
C LEU A 82 -1.07 7.72 -1.61
N GLY A 83 -0.57 7.81 -2.84
CA GLY A 83 -1.17 8.60 -3.91
C GLY A 83 -2.30 7.88 -4.61
N ASP A 84 -2.67 8.36 -5.80
CA ASP A 84 -3.89 7.93 -6.49
C ASP A 84 -3.91 6.44 -6.84
N VAL A 85 -2.88 5.91 -7.52
CA VAL A 85 -2.80 4.50 -7.90
C VAL A 85 -2.66 3.62 -6.66
N GLY A 86 -1.69 3.92 -5.79
CA GLY A 86 -1.43 3.10 -4.59
C GLY A 86 -2.63 3.09 -3.64
N GLY A 87 -3.22 4.25 -3.42
CA GLY A 87 -4.39 4.42 -2.56
C GLY A 87 -5.61 3.71 -3.11
N ARG A 88 -5.85 3.77 -4.42
CA ARG A 88 -6.95 3.05 -5.08
C ARG A 88 -6.81 1.54 -4.92
N ILE A 89 -5.62 0.98 -5.16
CA ILE A 89 -5.36 -0.46 -5.00
C ILE A 89 -5.72 -0.91 -3.57
N VAL A 90 -5.20 -0.21 -2.55
CA VAL A 90 -5.45 -0.58 -1.16
C VAL A 90 -6.92 -0.40 -0.78
N ALA A 91 -7.53 0.71 -1.19
CA ALA A 91 -8.94 0.99 -0.90
C ALA A 91 -9.87 -0.04 -1.53
N GLU A 92 -9.67 -0.40 -2.80
CA GLU A 92 -10.52 -1.39 -3.49
C GLU A 92 -10.34 -2.80 -2.92
N VAL A 93 -9.14 -3.17 -2.47
CA VAL A 93 -8.95 -4.43 -1.74
C VAL A 93 -9.77 -4.44 -0.43
N LEU A 94 -9.66 -3.39 0.38
CA LEU A 94 -10.39 -3.32 1.66
C LEU A 94 -11.91 -3.28 1.45
N LEU A 95 -12.39 -2.47 0.51
CA LEU A 95 -13.81 -2.40 0.17
C LEU A 95 -14.31 -3.74 -0.40
N GLY A 96 -13.55 -4.37 -1.30
CA GLY A 96 -13.89 -5.66 -1.87
C GLY A 96 -13.95 -6.78 -0.82
N LEU A 97 -13.06 -6.76 0.19
CA LEU A 97 -13.13 -7.69 1.32
C LEU A 97 -14.40 -7.46 2.17
N LEU A 98 -14.75 -6.21 2.44
CA LEU A 98 -15.95 -5.87 3.20
C LEU A 98 -17.23 -6.24 2.44
N GLU A 99 -17.31 -5.97 1.14
CA GLU A 99 -18.46 -6.31 0.31
C GLU A 99 -18.56 -7.82 0.06
N GLY A 100 -17.41 -8.48 -0.11
CA GLY A 100 -17.32 -9.91 -0.45
C GLY A 100 -17.55 -10.87 0.72
N ASP A 101 -17.40 -10.43 1.98
CA ASP A 101 -17.70 -11.25 3.15
C ASP A 101 -19.17 -11.10 3.57
N PRO A 102 -20.02 -12.15 3.44
CA PRO A 102 -21.43 -12.08 3.83
C PRO A 102 -21.64 -11.80 5.33
N ARG A 103 -20.61 -12.01 6.16
CA ARG A 103 -20.65 -11.76 7.61
C ARG A 103 -20.04 -10.42 8.00
N SER A 104 -19.52 -9.64 7.05
CA SER A 104 -19.03 -8.30 7.34
C SER A 104 -20.16 -7.45 7.93
N TYR A 105 -19.82 -6.53 8.84
CA TYR A 105 -20.79 -5.58 9.38
C TYR A 105 -21.46 -4.76 8.27
N LEU A 106 -20.75 -4.47 7.17
CA LEU A 106 -21.32 -3.83 5.99
C LEU A 106 -22.48 -4.62 5.38
N ASN A 107 -22.43 -5.96 5.41
CA ASN A 107 -23.48 -6.80 4.84
C ASN A 107 -24.57 -7.15 5.86
N VAL A 108 -24.23 -7.47 7.10
CA VAL A 108 -25.21 -7.92 8.10
C VAL A 108 -25.95 -6.77 8.79
N ASN A 109 -25.32 -5.60 8.94
CA ASN A 109 -25.94 -4.42 9.55
C ASN A 109 -25.21 -3.12 9.15
N ARG A 110 -25.64 -2.51 8.04
CA ARG A 110 -25.09 -1.24 7.52
C ARG A 110 -25.20 -0.05 8.48
N HIS A 111 -26.10 -0.12 9.45
CA HIS A 111 -26.32 0.93 10.46
C HIS A 111 -25.66 0.58 11.79
N TRP A 112 -24.77 -0.42 11.81
CA TRP A 112 -24.03 -0.75 13.02
C TRP A 112 -23.14 0.42 13.43
N HIS A 113 -23.16 0.73 14.72
CA HIS A 113 -22.24 1.65 15.36
C HIS A 113 -21.68 1.00 16.63
N PRO A 114 -20.43 1.30 17.02
CA PRO A 114 -19.86 0.81 18.27
C PRO A 114 -20.73 1.19 19.47
N THR A 115 -20.98 0.22 20.35
CA THR A 115 -21.75 0.42 21.59
C THR A 115 -20.87 0.63 22.81
N LEU A 116 -19.56 0.51 22.64
CA LEU A 116 -18.57 0.74 23.70
C LEU A 116 -18.47 2.23 24.02
N PRO A 117 -18.12 2.59 25.27
CA PRO A 117 -17.94 3.98 25.64
C PRO A 117 -16.78 4.59 24.85
N GLY A 118 -17.04 5.70 24.16
CA GLY A 118 -16.02 6.55 23.55
C GLY A 118 -15.89 7.87 24.31
N ALA A 119 -14.74 8.53 24.18
CA ALA A 119 -14.50 9.83 24.79
C ALA A 119 -15.42 10.94 24.23
N GLN A 120 -15.90 10.78 22.99
CA GLN A 120 -16.81 11.71 22.33
C GLN A 120 -18.09 10.99 21.88
N ALA A 121 -19.25 11.55 22.22
CA ALA A 121 -20.53 10.97 21.86
C ALA A 121 -20.69 10.85 20.33
N GLY A 122 -21.10 9.67 19.86
CA GLY A 122 -21.28 9.38 18.43
C GLY A 122 -19.98 9.11 17.66
N GLN A 123 -18.82 9.11 18.34
CA GLN A 123 -17.54 8.72 17.75
C GLN A 123 -16.90 7.60 18.57
N PHE A 124 -16.20 6.72 17.88
CA PHE A 124 -15.43 5.66 18.52
C PHE A 124 -14.18 5.40 17.69
N SER A 125 -13.03 5.53 18.33
CA SER A 125 -11.70 5.42 17.73
C SER A 125 -10.94 4.21 18.28
N ILE A 126 -9.80 3.89 17.67
CA ILE A 126 -8.89 2.87 18.22
C ILE A 126 -8.36 3.27 19.60
N ALA A 127 -8.19 4.57 19.89
CA ALA A 127 -7.78 5.01 21.22
C ALA A 127 -8.84 4.68 22.29
N ASP A 128 -10.13 4.81 21.96
CA ASP A 128 -11.22 4.41 22.86
C ASP A 128 -11.21 2.89 23.12
N LEU A 129 -10.92 2.10 22.08
CA LEU A 129 -10.77 0.65 22.22
C LEU A 129 -9.60 0.28 23.14
N LEU A 130 -8.44 0.95 23.00
CA LEU A 130 -7.28 0.73 23.87
C LEU A 130 -7.57 1.11 25.32
N ALA A 131 -8.23 2.25 25.53
CA ALA A 131 -8.64 2.70 26.86
C ALA A 131 -9.61 1.71 27.50
N PHE A 132 -10.62 1.25 26.75
CA PHE A 132 -11.57 0.23 27.21
C PHE A 132 -10.88 -1.09 27.58
N ALA A 133 -9.86 -1.50 26.81
CA ALA A 133 -9.10 -2.71 27.06
C ALA A 133 -8.07 -2.59 28.21
N GLY A 134 -7.89 -1.40 28.79
CA GLY A 134 -6.88 -1.13 29.82
C GLY A 134 -5.43 -1.14 29.29
N ALA A 135 -5.26 -0.86 27.99
CA ALA A 135 -3.98 -0.88 27.28
C ALA A 135 -3.55 0.52 26.79
N ALA A 136 -4.20 1.57 27.29
CA ALA A 136 -3.88 2.97 26.99
C ALA A 136 -2.74 3.52 27.87
#